data_AF-A0A929VNR7-F1
#
_entry.id   AF-A0A929VNR7-F1
#
_cell.length_a   1.000
_cell.length_b   1.000
_cell.length_c   1.000
_cell.angle_alpha   90.00
_cell.angle_beta   90.00
_cell.angle_gamma   90.00
#
_symmetry.space_group_name_H-M   'P 1'
#
loop_
_entity.id
_entity.type
_entity.pdbx_description
1 polymer ?
#
loop_
_entity_poly.entity_id
_entity_poly.type
_entity_poly.pdbx_seq_one_letter_code
_entity_poly.pdbx_strand_id
1 'polypeptide(L)'
;MPTYKDESKNTWYCKFYYKDWMGKRKQKKKEGFKTQREAKEFEREFIRNSKDDCRISFVKLSELYLNDCDKRLKQTSIKSKKTIIKRWII
;
A
#
# COMPACT_ATOMS: atom_id res chain seq x y z
N MET A 1 15.14 8.98 -8.52
CA MET A 1 14.67 8.14 -7.41
C MET A 1 15.90 7.45 -6.80
N PRO A 2 16.30 7.82 -5.58
CA PRO A 2 17.50 7.30 -4.94
C PRO A 2 17.29 5.86 -4.48
N THR A 3 17.79 4.92 -5.28
CA THR A 3 17.90 3.50 -4.94
C THR A 3 19.34 3.20 -4.58
N TYR A 4 19.54 2.46 -3.51
CA TYR A 4 20.86 2.17 -2.99
C TYR A 4 21.08 0.66 -2.98
N LYS A 5 22.32 0.24 -3.16
CA LYS A 5 22.73 -1.16 -3.11
C LYS A 5 23.36 -1.42 -1.74
N ASP A 6 22.96 -2.51 -1.12
CA ASP A 6 23.52 -3.00 0.13
C ASP A 6 24.62 -4.01 -0.23
N GLU A 7 25.89 -3.61 -0.08
CA GLU A 7 27.04 -4.38 -0.57
C GLU A 7 27.24 -5.69 0.20
N SER A 8 26.90 -5.72 1.49
CA SER A 8 27.06 -6.92 2.34
C SER A 8 26.05 -8.04 2.02
N LYS A 9 24.87 -7.69 1.50
CA LYS A 9 23.78 -8.65 1.23
C LYS A 9 23.44 -8.78 -0.25
N ASN A 10 24.10 -8.00 -1.11
CA ASN A 10 23.81 -7.87 -2.54
C ASN A 10 22.31 -7.58 -2.82
N THR A 11 21.64 -6.88 -1.89
CA THR A 11 20.22 -6.51 -2.02
C THR A 11 20.08 -5.02 -2.26
N TRP A 12 18.97 -4.60 -2.84
CA TRP A 12 18.64 -3.21 -3.10
C TRP A 12 17.67 -2.68 -2.05
N TYR A 13 17.80 -1.40 -1.72
CA TYR A 13 16.89 -0.70 -0.84
C TYR A 13 16.47 0.66 -1.39
N CYS A 14 15.28 1.09 -0.99
CA CYS A 14 14.74 2.41 -1.27
C CYS A 14 14.54 3.19 0.03
N LYS A 15 15.01 4.44 0.02
CA LYS A 15 14.82 5.40 1.11
C LYS A 15 14.32 6.71 0.51
N PHE A 16 13.08 7.07 0.81
CA PHE A 16 12.46 8.28 0.27
C PHE A 16 11.62 9.00 1.33
N TYR A 17 11.44 10.30 1.10
CA TYR A 17 10.53 11.13 1.90
C TYR A 17 9.18 11.22 1.21
N TYR A 18 8.11 11.14 1.97
CA TYR A 18 6.75 11.40 1.48
C TYR A 18 6.02 12.31 2.47
N LYS A 19 5.01 13.04 1.97
CA LYS A 19 4.10 13.81 2.82
C LYS A 19 2.92 12.91 3.14
N ASP A 20 2.62 12.74 4.43
CA ASP A 20 1.37 12.12 4.86
C ASP A 20 0.17 12.98 4.42
N TRP A 21 -1.02 12.40 4.47
CA TRP A 21 -2.31 13.09 4.30
C TRP A 21 -2.48 14.29 5.25
N MET A 22 -1.81 14.29 6.40
CA MET A 22 -1.76 15.40 7.37
C MET A 22 -0.65 16.44 7.07
N GLY A 23 0.06 16.32 5.93
CA GLY A 23 1.09 17.26 5.49
C GLY A 23 2.48 17.09 6.13
N LYS A 24 2.63 16.22 7.13
CA LYS A 24 3.91 15.94 7.79
C LYS A 24 4.84 15.14 6.87
N ARG A 25 6.12 15.51 6.81
CA ARG A 25 7.15 14.77 6.06
C ARG A 25 7.58 13.55 6.87
N LYS A 26 7.38 12.35 6.34
CA LYS A 26 7.87 11.10 6.90
C LYS A 26 8.85 10.41 5.97
N GLN A 27 9.72 9.61 6.55
CA GLN A 27 10.69 8.81 5.81
C GLN A 27 10.20 7.37 5.73
N LYS A 28 10.16 6.82 4.52
CA LYS A 28 9.90 5.40 4.29
C LYS A 28 11.19 4.72 3.86
N LYS A 29 11.52 3.62 4.52
CA LYS A 29 12.63 2.72 4.16
C LYS A 29 12.05 1.33 3.92
N LYS A 30 12.41 0.72 2.80
CA LYS A 30 12.13 -0.70 2.53
C LYS A 30 13.38 -1.34 1.92
N GLU A 31 13.75 -2.49 2.47
CA GLU A 31 14.96 -3.23 2.17
C GLU A 31 14.61 -4.64 1.66
N GLY A 32 15.58 -5.31 1.04
CA GLY A 32 15.45 -6.71 0.61
C GLY A 32 14.99 -6.92 -0.83
N PHE A 33 15.07 -5.90 -1.69
CA PHE A 33 14.80 -6.09 -3.11
C PHE A 33 15.94 -6.84 -3.79
N LYS A 34 15.64 -7.76 -4.71
CA LYS A 34 16.68 -8.49 -5.46
C LYS A 34 17.24 -7.62 -6.58
N THR A 35 16.38 -6.77 -7.17
CA THR A 35 16.75 -5.90 -8.29
C THR A 35 16.49 -4.42 -8.01
N GLN A 36 17.28 -3.56 -8.64
CA GLN A 36 17.06 -2.10 -8.58
C GLN A 36 15.69 -1.72 -9.16
N ARG A 37 15.18 -2.49 -10.13
CA ARG A 37 13.90 -2.24 -10.79
C ARG A 37 12.73 -2.41 -9.83
N GLU A 38 12.68 -3.52 -9.09
CA GLU A 38 11.65 -3.75 -8.07
C GLU A 38 11.65 -2.64 -7.01
N ALA A 39 12.84 -2.20 -6.60
CA ALA A 39 12.98 -1.11 -5.63
C ALA A 39 12.37 0.21 -6.19
N LYS A 40 12.61 0.52 -7.47
CA LYS A 40 12.03 1.69 -8.16
C LYS A 40 10.50 1.56 -8.35
N GLU A 41 10.01 0.39 -8.74
CA GLU A 41 8.58 0.12 -8.93
C GLU A 41 7.83 0.28 -7.59
N PHE A 42 8.39 -0.24 -6.49
CA PHE A 42 7.79 -0.07 -5.17
C PHE A 42 7.61 1.40 -4.76
N GLU A 43 8.61 2.26 -4.98
CA GLU A 43 8.48 3.69 -4.66
C GLU A 43 7.40 4.35 -5.53
N ARG A 44 7.33 4.03 -6.83
CA ARG A 44 6.27 4.55 -7.70
C ARG A 44 4.89 4.12 -7.26
N GLU A 45 4.71 2.83 -6.96
CA GLU A 45 3.44 2.29 -6.47
C GLU A 45 3.06 2.93 -5.13
N PHE A 46 4.02 3.13 -4.23
CA PHE A 46 3.76 3.78 -2.94
C PHE A 46 3.28 5.21 -3.12
N ILE A 47 3.95 6.01 -3.95
CA ILE A 47 3.55 7.41 -4.22
C ILE A 47 2.18 7.46 -4.93
N ARG A 48 1.93 6.53 -5.86
CA ARG A 48 0.65 6.44 -6.58
C ARG A 48 -0.48 6.13 -5.60
N ASN A 49 -0.33 5.09 -4.79
CA ASN A 49 -1.30 4.70 -3.78
C ASN A 49 -1.53 5.82 -2.75
N SER A 50 -0.48 6.48 -2.24
CA SER A 50 -0.64 7.59 -1.29
C SER A 50 -1.26 8.85 -1.89
N LYS A 51 -1.12 9.11 -3.19
CA LYS A 51 -1.79 10.23 -3.86
C LYS A 51 -3.26 9.92 -4.12
N ASP A 52 -3.58 8.67 -4.40
CA ASP A 52 -4.94 8.23 -4.67
C ASP A 52 -5.83 8.22 -3.43
N ASP A 53 -5.27 8.13 -2.20
CA ASP A 53 -6.03 8.11 -0.93
C ASP A 53 -7.07 9.27 -0.80
N CYS A 54 -6.83 10.44 -1.41
CA CYS A 54 -7.79 11.56 -1.36
C CYS A 54 -8.89 11.53 -2.44
N ARG A 55 -8.78 10.70 -3.48
CA ARG A 55 -9.77 10.61 -4.58
C ARG A 55 -9.98 9.17 -5.06
N ILE A 56 -10.03 8.20 -4.15
CA ILE A 56 -10.41 6.84 -4.52
C ILE A 56 -11.92 6.73 -4.80
N SER A 57 -12.28 5.87 -5.75
CA SER A 57 -13.67 5.48 -5.96
C SER A 57 -14.17 4.68 -4.76
N PHE A 58 -15.47 4.79 -4.47
CA PHE A 58 -16.09 4.08 -3.36
C PHE A 58 -15.96 2.56 -3.48
N VAL A 59 -15.92 2.03 -4.71
CA VAL A 59 -15.63 0.62 -4.99
C VAL A 59 -14.26 0.22 -4.45
N LYS A 60 -13.21 1.00 -4.78
CA LYS A 60 -11.83 0.71 -4.33
C LYS A 60 -11.66 0.88 -2.81
N LEU A 61 -12.38 1.84 -2.22
CA LEU A 61 -12.46 1.97 -0.76
C LEU A 61 -13.07 0.72 -0.11
N SER A 62 -14.15 0.18 -0.69
CA SER A 62 -14.82 -1.01 -0.16
C SER A 62 -13.92 -2.26 -0.18
N GLU A 63 -13.08 -2.40 -1.20
CA GLU A 63 -12.09 -3.49 -1.30
C GLU A 63 -10.99 -3.36 -0.25
N LEU A 64 -10.45 -2.15 -0.05
CA LEU A 64 -9.45 -1.87 0.98
C LEU A 64 -10.01 -2.15 2.39
N TYR A 65 -11.25 -1.74 2.64
CA TYR A 65 -11.94 -2.02 3.90
C TYR A 65 -12.14 -3.52 4.14
N LEU A 66 -12.52 -4.28 3.11
CA LEU A 66 -12.67 -5.74 3.21
C LEU A 66 -11.33 -6.43 3.49
N ASN A 67 -10.24 -6.00 2.86
CA ASN A 67 -8.90 -6.53 3.09
C ASN A 67 -8.40 -6.27 4.52
N ASP A 68 -8.73 -5.13 5.11
CA ASP A 68 -8.39 -4.84 6.52
C ASP A 68 -9.28 -5.65 7.48
N CYS A 69 -10.58 -5.77 7.16
CA CYS A 69 -11.50 -6.62 7.91
C CYS A 69 -11.08 -8.09 7.94
N ASP A 70 -10.57 -8.62 6.81
CA ASP A 70 -10.17 -10.03 6.67
C ASP A 70 -9.07 -10.43 7.67
N LYS A 71 -8.19 -9.49 8.03
CA LYS A 71 -7.10 -9.71 8.98
C LYS A 71 -7.56 -9.70 10.44
N ARG A 72 -8.72 -9.12 10.75
CA ARG A 72 -9.19 -8.89 12.12
C ARG A 72 -10.44 -9.69 12.50
N LEU A 73 -11.30 -9.99 11.53
CA LEU A 73 -12.63 -10.58 11.76
C LEU A 73 -12.67 -12.07 11.44
N LYS A 74 -13.64 -12.77 12.02
CA LYS A 74 -13.95 -14.16 11.66
C LYS A 74 -14.59 -14.22 10.27
N GLN A 75 -14.34 -15.32 9.56
CA GLN A 75 -14.79 -15.53 8.17
C GLN A 75 -16.31 -15.33 7.99
N THR A 76 -17.11 -15.71 8.98
CA THR A 76 -18.58 -15.57 8.97
C THR A 76 -19.04 -14.10 8.90
N SER A 77 -18.42 -13.22 9.69
CA SER A 77 -18.68 -11.79 9.66
C SER A 77 -18.21 -11.14 8.36
N ILE A 78 -17.08 -11.60 7.82
CA ILE A 78 -16.55 -11.10 6.54
C ILE A 78 -17.48 -11.46 5.39
N LYS A 79 -18.00 -12.70 5.36
CA LYS A 79 -18.99 -13.13 4.35
C LYS A 79 -20.21 -12.22 4.35
N SER A 80 -20.77 -11.93 5.54
CA SER A 80 -21.93 -11.05 5.68
C SER A 80 -21.64 -9.63 5.16
N LYS A 81 -20.49 -9.06 5.53
CA LYS A 81 -20.06 -7.74 5.02
C LYS A 81 -19.86 -7.71 3.51
N LYS A 82 -19.26 -8.77 2.93
CA LYS A 82 -19.09 -8.91 1.47
C LYS A 82 -20.45 -8.92 0.76
N THR A 83 -21.44 -9.65 1.29
CA THR A 83 -22.78 -9.69 0.71
C THR A 83 -23.46 -8.32 0.74
N ILE A 84 -23.35 -7.59 1.86
CA ILE A 84 -23.90 -6.23 1.98
C ILE A 84 -23.23 -5.29 0.97
N ILE A 85 -21.90 -5.26 0.93
CA ILE A 85 -21.16 -4.39 -0.01
C ILE A 85 -21.55 -4.72 -1.45
N LYS A 86 -21.62 -6.00 -1.83
CA LYS A 86 -22.03 -6.42 -3.17
C LYS A 86 -23.48 -6.07 -3.50
N ARG A 87 -24.37 -5.95 -2.51
CA ARG A 87 -25.79 -5.66 -2.73
C ARG A 87 -26.08 -4.18 -2.92
N TRP A 88 -25.32 -3.31 -2.24
CA TRP A 88 -25.64 -1.89 -2.13
C TRP A 88 -24.68 -0.97 -2.87
N ILE A 89 -23.51 -1.46 -3.25
CA ILE A 89 -22.41 -0.64 -3.78
C ILE A 89 -22.02 -1.01 -5.21
N ILE A 90 -22.11 -2.29 -5.54
CA ILE A 90 -21.92 -2.85 -6.89
C ILE A 90 -23.29 -2.99 -7.53
#